data_AF-A0A3D3NVC9-F1
#
_entry.id   AF-A0A3D3NVC9-F1
#
_cell.length_a   1.000
_cell.length_b   1.000
_cell.length_c   1.000
_cell.angle_alpha   90.00
_cell.angle_beta   90.00
_cell.angle_gamma   90.00
#
_symmetry.space_group_name_H-M   'P 1'
#
loop_
_entity.id
_entity.type
_entity.pdbx_description
1 polymer ?
#
loop_
_entity_poly.entity_id
_entity_poly.type
_entity_poly.pdbx_seq_one_letter_code
_entity_poly.pdbx_strand_id
1 'polypeptide(L)'
;MMPGRKLLLPGVFWRMLSAMRLNALLFLTFSAVALAAKSVEEIAAEVKPSVVKISQVGREGFDGLGTGFVVSADGLIATNLHVIGEARQLEVETADGRKHEEIGREHA
;
A
#
# COMPACT_ATOMS: atom_id res chain seq x y z
N MET A 1 30.90 64.14 33.80
CA MET A 1 29.77 63.76 34.68
C MET A 1 28.55 63.58 33.80
N MET A 2 28.08 62.33 33.66
CA MET A 2 27.00 61.88 32.73
C MET A 2 25.64 61.82 33.45
N PRO A 3 24.54 61.99 32.71
CA PRO A 3 23.55 60.91 32.61
C PRO A 3 23.09 60.76 31.13
N GLY A 4 22.92 59.60 30.53
CA GLY A 4 22.19 58.42 31.00
C GLY A 4 21.10 58.13 29.97
N ARG A 5 21.47 57.60 28.78
CA ARG A 5 20.53 57.22 27.71
C ARG A 5 19.66 56.05 28.19
N LYS A 6 18.35 56.26 28.33
CA LYS A 6 17.40 55.19 28.66
C LYS A 6 17.12 54.36 27.40
N LEU A 7 17.74 53.18 27.32
CA LEU A 7 17.48 52.16 26.32
C LEU A 7 16.16 51.45 26.66
N LEU A 8 15.05 51.95 26.13
CA LEU A 8 13.71 51.40 26.33
C LEU A 8 13.40 50.31 25.29
N LEU A 9 13.89 49.08 25.47
CA LEU A 9 13.35 47.91 24.76
C LEU A 9 13.31 46.60 25.58
N PRO A 10 12.83 46.56 26.85
CA PRO A 10 12.62 45.28 27.52
C PRO A 10 11.37 44.54 26.99
N GLY A 11 10.30 45.27 26.62
CA GLY A 11 9.00 44.67 26.31
C GLY A 11 8.87 44.08 24.89
N VAL A 12 9.45 44.71 23.88
CA VAL A 12 9.36 44.24 22.48
C VAL A 12 10.26 43.03 22.27
N PHE A 13 11.44 43.03 22.90
CA PHE A 13 12.41 41.93 22.85
C PHE A 13 11.85 40.63 23.46
N TRP A 14 11.17 40.72 24.61
CA TRP A 14 10.53 39.57 25.24
C TRP A 14 9.32 39.04 24.44
N ARG A 15 8.56 39.94 23.80
CA ARG A 15 7.42 39.56 22.93
C ARG A 15 7.88 38.86 21.65
N MET A 16 9.03 39.24 21.10
CA MET A 16 9.63 38.59 19.92
C MET A 16 10.18 37.19 20.25
N LEU A 17 10.84 37.01 21.40
CA LEU A 17 11.28 35.68 21.87
C LEU A 17 10.10 34.75 22.21
N SER A 18 8.99 35.27 22.75
CA SER A 18 7.79 34.47 23.03
C SER A 18 7.03 34.06 21.76
N ALA A 19 6.93 34.94 20.75
CA ALA A 19 6.29 34.61 19.48
C ALA A 19 7.08 33.55 18.67
N MET A 20 8.41 33.56 18.80
CA MET A 20 9.29 32.60 18.12
C MET A 20 9.29 31.20 18.77
N ARG A 21 8.86 31.09 20.04
CA ARG A 21 8.68 29.80 20.73
C ARG A 21 7.36 29.09 20.40
N LEU A 22 6.34 29.81 19.95
CA LEU A 22 5.04 29.23 19.61
C LEU A 22 5.00 28.66 18.18
N ASN A 23 5.66 29.30 17.21
CA ASN A 23 5.72 28.81 15.82
C ASN A 23 6.67 27.61 15.63
N ALA A 24 7.71 27.49 16.46
CA ALA A 24 8.63 26.35 16.41
C ALA A 24 7.98 25.05 16.89
N LEU A 25 7.05 25.11 17.85
CA LEU A 25 6.29 23.93 18.28
C LEU A 25 5.29 23.46 17.23
N LEU A 26 4.63 24.38 16.49
CA LEU A 26 3.71 24.03 15.42
C LEU A 26 4.42 23.37 14.22
N PHE A 27 5.65 23.82 13.91
CA PHE A 27 6.47 23.22 12.86
C PHE A 27 7.04 21.85 13.25
N LEU A 28 7.38 21.63 14.53
CA LEU A 28 7.85 20.33 15.01
C LEU A 28 6.76 19.25 15.02
N THR A 29 5.49 19.64 15.18
CA THR A 29 4.36 18.68 15.14
C THR A 29 4.01 18.21 13.73
N PHE A 30 4.36 18.96 12.68
CA PHE A 30 4.06 18.57 11.29
C PHE A 30 5.05 17.54 10.72
N SER A 31 6.30 17.53 11.22
CA SER A 31 7.34 16.62 10.74
C SER A 31 7.28 15.21 11.33
N ALA A 32 6.39 14.97 12.31
CA ALA A 32 6.33 13.73 13.09
C ALA A 32 5.16 12.81 12.74
N VAL A 33 4.46 13.05 11.62
CA VAL A 33 3.74 11.95 10.96
C VAL A 33 4.80 11.06 10.32
N ALA A 34 5.48 10.30 11.18
CA ALA A 34 6.44 9.30 10.78
C ALA A 34 5.75 8.38 9.77
N LEU A 35 6.42 8.14 8.66
CA LEU A 35 6.07 7.13 7.66
C LEU A 35 6.10 5.75 8.33
N ALA A 36 5.07 5.42 9.10
CA ALA A 36 4.95 4.12 9.72
C ALA A 36 4.81 3.11 8.59
N ALA A 37 5.82 2.26 8.41
CA ALA A 37 5.76 1.18 7.46
C ALA A 37 4.60 0.26 7.84
N LYS A 38 3.79 -0.12 6.86
CA LYS A 38 2.71 -1.07 7.08
C LYS A 38 3.28 -2.37 7.64
N SER A 39 2.55 -2.99 8.56
CA SER A 39 2.88 -4.33 9.02
C SER A 39 2.70 -5.34 7.87
N VAL A 40 3.27 -6.53 8.02
CA VAL A 40 3.10 -7.60 7.03
C VAL A 40 1.62 -7.99 6.91
N GLU A 41 0.91 -8.00 8.03
CA GLU A 41 -0.52 -8.29 8.12
C GLU A 41 -1.35 -7.22 7.39
N GLU A 42 -1.00 -5.95 7.54
CA GLU A 42 -1.67 -4.83 6.87
C GLU A 42 -1.46 -4.90 5.35
N ILE A 43 -0.23 -5.14 4.90
CA ILE A 43 0.07 -5.31 3.48
C ILE A 43 -0.69 -6.52 2.92
N ALA A 44 -0.63 -7.65 3.61
CA ALA A 44 -1.31 -8.87 3.17
C ALA A 44 -2.82 -8.65 3.08
N ALA A 45 -3.44 -8.01 4.07
CA ALA A 45 -4.87 -7.73 4.07
C ALA A 45 -5.28 -6.80 2.91
N GLU A 46 -4.46 -5.79 2.63
CA GLU A 46 -4.69 -4.84 1.54
C GLU A 46 -4.59 -5.48 0.16
N VAL A 47 -3.60 -6.35 -0.08
CA VAL A 47 -3.36 -6.93 -1.41
C VAL A 47 -4.07 -8.25 -1.65
N LYS A 48 -4.58 -8.90 -0.60
CA LYS A 48 -5.30 -10.19 -0.70
C LYS A 48 -6.41 -10.20 -1.77
N PRO A 49 -7.23 -9.15 -1.96
CA PRO A 49 -8.25 -9.13 -3.01
C PRO A 49 -7.71 -9.31 -4.44
N SER A 50 -6.44 -8.98 -4.68
CA SER A 50 -5.81 -9.11 -6.00
C SER A 50 -5.25 -10.51 -6.28
N VAL A 51 -5.20 -11.39 -5.28
CA VAL A 51 -4.69 -12.76 -5.41
C VAL A 51 -5.82 -13.72 -5.78
N VAL A 52 -5.54 -14.63 -6.70
CA VAL A 52 -6.48 -15.66 -7.15
C VAL A 52 -5.90 -17.06 -6.97
N LYS A 53 -6.78 -18.02 -6.72
CA LYS A 53 -6.48 -19.46 -6.80
C LYS A 53 -6.73 -19.92 -8.23
N ILE A 54 -5.82 -20.70 -8.79
CA ILE A 54 -5.94 -21.25 -10.14
C ILE A 54 -5.91 -22.77 -10.03
N SER A 55 -6.91 -23.44 -10.59
CA SER A 55 -7.04 -24.89 -10.58
C SER A 55 -7.18 -25.42 -11.99
N GLN A 56 -6.38 -26.44 -12.35
CA GLN A 56 -6.52 -27.15 -13.62
C GLN A 56 -7.64 -28.18 -13.47
N VAL A 57 -8.63 -28.12 -14.35
CA VAL A 57 -9.78 -29.05 -14.32
C VAL A 57 -9.52 -30.19 -15.30
N GLY A 58 -9.30 -31.37 -14.75
CA GLY A 58 -9.12 -32.64 -15.44
C GLY A 58 -10.42 -33.44 -15.58
N ARG A 59 -10.33 -34.65 -16.15
CA ARG A 59 -11.50 -35.54 -16.29
C ARG A 59 -11.95 -36.16 -14.97
N GLU A 60 -11.05 -36.33 -14.01
CA GLU A 60 -11.31 -36.99 -12.72
C GLU A 60 -11.36 -36.01 -11.54
N GLY A 61 -11.16 -34.70 -11.78
CA GLY A 61 -11.11 -33.68 -10.74
C GLY A 61 -10.06 -32.62 -11.04
N PHE A 62 -9.39 -32.12 -10.00
CA PHE A 62 -8.33 -31.12 -10.15
C PHE A 62 -6.97 -31.78 -10.39
N ASP A 63 -6.38 -31.52 -11.55
CA ASP A 63 -5.09 -32.10 -11.97
C ASP A 63 -3.90 -31.22 -11.55
N GLY A 64 -4.16 -29.97 -11.16
CA GLY A 64 -3.13 -29.00 -10.77
C GLY A 64 -3.70 -27.82 -9.99
N LEU A 65 -2.88 -27.24 -9.12
CA LEU A 65 -3.25 -26.11 -8.26
C LEU A 65 -2.10 -25.11 -8.19
N GLY A 66 -2.43 -23.83 -8.29
CA GLY A 66 -1.49 -22.74 -8.09
C GLY A 66 -2.21 -21.42 -7.79
N THR A 67 -1.46 -20.33 -7.94
CA THR A 67 -1.95 -18.98 -7.68
C THR A 67 -1.58 -18.04 -8.80
N GLY A 68 -2.27 -16.91 -8.86
CA GLY A 68 -1.93 -15.78 -9.70
C GLY A 68 -2.37 -14.48 -9.04
N PHE A 69 -2.18 -13.38 -9.74
CA PHE A 69 -2.70 -12.09 -9.31
C PHE A 69 -3.19 -11.27 -10.50
N VAL A 70 -4.22 -10.46 -10.25
CA VAL A 70 -4.82 -9.57 -11.24
C VAL A 70 -3.88 -8.39 -11.49
N VAL A 71 -3.55 -8.14 -12.76
CA VAL A 71 -2.65 -7.06 -13.20
C VAL A 71 -3.37 -5.96 -13.99
N SER A 72 -4.62 -6.18 -14.38
CA SER A 72 -5.44 -5.20 -15.09
C SER A 72 -6.91 -5.26 -14.65
N ALA A 73 -7.60 -4.12 -14.72
CA ALA A 73 -8.99 -3.97 -14.29
C ALA A 73 -10.00 -4.75 -15.16
N ASP A 74 -9.60 -5.12 -16.38
CA ASP A 74 -10.37 -5.98 -17.29
C ASP A 74 -10.21 -7.49 -16.99
N GLY A 75 -9.42 -7.85 -15.97
CA GLY A 75 -9.30 -9.23 -15.49
C GLY A 75 -8.07 -9.98 -15.99
N LEU A 76 -7.07 -9.30 -16.59
CA LEU A 76 -5.80 -9.95 -16.92
C LEU A 76 -5.11 -10.47 -15.65
N ILE A 77 -4.75 -11.75 -15.63
CA ILE A 77 -4.10 -12.43 -14.51
C ILE A 77 -2.69 -12.85 -14.92
N ALA A 78 -1.71 -12.55 -14.07
CA ALA A 78 -0.36 -13.09 -14.16
C ALA A 78 -0.23 -14.35 -13.29
N THR A 79 0.37 -15.39 -13.85
CA THR A 79 0.74 -16.63 -13.13
C THR A 79 1.98 -17.24 -13.77
N ASN A 80 2.51 -18.30 -13.16
CA ASN A 80 3.62 -19.05 -13.73
C ASN A 80 3.13 -19.99 -14.84
N LEU A 81 3.95 -20.17 -15.87
CA LEU A 81 3.65 -21.10 -16.97
C LEU A 81 3.39 -22.53 -16.45
N HIS A 82 4.13 -23.01 -15.45
CA HIS A 82 3.93 -24.36 -14.91
C HIS A 82 2.58 -24.54 -14.18
N VAL A 83 1.93 -23.45 -13.76
CA VAL A 83 0.61 -23.50 -13.09
C VAL A 83 -0.49 -23.77 -14.11
N ILE A 84 -0.35 -23.26 -15.34
CA ILE A 84 -1.30 -23.48 -16.42
C ILE A 84 -0.92 -24.68 -17.29
N GLY A 85 0.38 -24.93 -17.50
CA GLY A 85 0.91 -26.04 -18.29
C GLY A 85 0.16 -26.23 -19.61
N GLU A 86 -0.32 -27.46 -19.84
CA GLU A 86 -1.15 -27.86 -20.99
C GLU A 86 -2.63 -28.01 -20.59
N ALA A 87 -3.08 -27.31 -19.55
CA ALA A 87 -4.43 -27.44 -19.03
C ALA A 87 -5.47 -26.98 -20.06
N ARG A 88 -6.42 -27.85 -20.36
CA ARG A 88 -7.52 -27.55 -21.30
C ARG A 88 -8.53 -26.57 -20.72
N GLN A 89 -8.70 -26.62 -19.40
CA GLN A 89 -9.65 -25.80 -18.67
C GLN A 89 -9.04 -25.40 -17.33
N LEU A 90 -9.23 -24.14 -16.98
CA LEU A 90 -8.81 -23.55 -15.71
C LEU A 90 -10.05 -23.04 -14.98
N GLU A 91 -10.09 -23.26 -13.67
CA GLU A 91 -10.99 -22.58 -12.75
C GLU A 91 -10.17 -21.56 -11.96
N VAL A 92 -10.59 -20.30 -12.01
CA VAL A 92 -10.01 -19.21 -11.22
C VAL A 92 -10.98 -18.87 -10.10
N GLU A 93 -10.52 -18.91 -8.85
CA GLU A 93 -11.27 -18.48 -7.68
C GLU A 93 -10.65 -17.22 -7.08
N THR A 94 -11.44 -16.14 -7.01
CA THR A 94 -11.04 -14.86 -6.44
C THR A 94 -11.13 -14.89 -4.91
N ALA A 95 -10.50 -13.92 -4.23
CA ALA A 95 -10.46 -13.87 -2.76
C ALA A 95 -11.84 -13.74 -2.07
N ASP A 96 -12.86 -13.29 -2.80
CA ASP A 96 -14.26 -13.23 -2.35
C ASP A 96 -15.06 -14.52 -2.67
N GLY A 97 -14.40 -15.54 -3.22
CA GLY A 97 -14.98 -16.86 -3.51
C GLY A 97 -15.71 -16.97 -4.84
N ARG A 98 -15.70 -15.92 -5.69
CA ARG A 98 -16.25 -16.03 -7.05
C ARG A 98 -15.37 -16.90 -7.91
N LYS A 99 -16.00 -17.71 -8.77
CA LYS A 99 -15.34 -18.65 -9.66
C LYS A 99 -15.56 -18.27 -11.12
N HIS A 100 -14.50 -18.36 -11.89
CA HIS A 100 -14.46 -18.06 -13.33
C HIS A 100 -13.85 -19.25 -14.06
N GLU A 101 -14.55 -19.77 -15.07
CA GLU A 101 -14.01 -20.80 -15.95
C GLU A 101 -13.34 -20.13 -17.15
N GLU A 102 -12.06 -20.41 -17.35
CA GLU A 102 -11.29 -19.85 -18.46
C GLU A 102 -10.63 -20.98 -19.26
N ILE A 103 -10.63 -20.81 -20.58
CA ILE A 103 -9.83 -21.63 -21.47
C ILE A 103 -8.41 -21.06 -21.40
N GLY A 104 -7.41 -21.87 -21.08
CA GLY A 104 -6.02 -21.41 -21.01
C GLY A 104 -5.62 -20.70 -22.31
N ARG A 105 -5.57 -19.37 -22.28
CA ARG A 105 -5.14 -18.53 -23.40
C ARG A 105 -3.84 -17.84 -23.00
N GLU A 106 -2.77 -18.20 -23.68
CA GLU A 106 -1.50 -17.49 -23.61
C GLU A 106 -1.65 -16.19 -24.40
N HIS A 107 -1.49 -15.05 -23.73
CA HIS A 107 -1.27 -13.77 -24.41
C HIS A 107 0.24 -13.56 -24.54
N ALA A 108 0.77 -13.90 -25.71
CA ALA A 108 2.15 -13.64 -26.13
C ALA A 108 2.33 -12.21 -26.64
#